data_AF-A0A6M2E673-F1
#
_entry.id   AF-A0A6M2E673-F1
#
_cell.length_a   1.000
_cell.length_b   1.000
_cell.length_c   1.000
_cell.angle_alpha   90.00
_cell.angle_beta   90.00
_cell.angle_gamma   90.00
#
_symmetry.space_group_name_H-M   'P 1'
#
loop_
_entity.id
_entity.type
_entity.pdbx_description
1 polymer ?
#
loop_
_entity_poly.entity_id
_entity_poly.type
_entity_poly.pdbx_seq_one_letter_code
_entity_poly.pdbx_strand_id
1 'polypeptide(L)'
;MPKSAGGLGIGSLQNKNKALLFKWLWRYGSEESSMWKDVITSIYNPKYHSLIPQDHITGAGSTWSRLVNYCGKDSRLRNIVTNNTVMLVGNGKWIKFWLDDWTGNGRLAEKFPTLFQLSNDKDASLEKMGMWDGHAWCWVFSWIRDLRGRNTGLLTQMYVILSRMQLDKEAEDRLVWKANNTGRYSVKSLCGLLSPSSPLNTVFSFKGIWRGLVPPKVEVFCWMAIINKINTRSMLVKRGILDISAAICPICLAEEEMVDHLFIHCYKHWLIWSKIINWWGLAWCCPRNLANLFSQWDSLVYGKF
;
A
#
# COMPACT_ATOMS: atom_id res chain seq x y z
N MET A 1 -8.47 0.87 9.84
CA MET A 1 -8.76 2.10 9.06
C MET A 1 -8.35 3.31 9.89
N PRO A 2 -7.91 4.42 9.28
CA PRO A 2 -7.66 5.67 9.99
C PRO A 2 -8.89 6.14 10.77
N LYS A 3 -8.70 6.89 11.88
CA LYS A 3 -9.81 7.51 12.62
C LYS A 3 -10.70 8.41 11.74
N SER A 4 -10.06 9.13 10.81
CA SER A 4 -10.74 9.96 9.82
C SER A 4 -11.65 9.19 8.84
N ALA A 5 -11.40 7.90 8.64
CA ALA A 5 -12.19 7.01 7.79
C ALA A 5 -13.01 5.99 8.61
N GLY A 6 -13.25 6.27 9.89
CA GLY A 6 -14.11 5.44 10.74
C GLY A 6 -13.49 4.18 11.32
N GLY A 7 -12.16 4.11 11.46
CA GLY A 7 -11.51 3.04 12.21
C GLY A 7 -10.87 3.51 13.51
N LEU A 8 -10.28 2.58 14.26
CA LEU A 8 -9.54 2.84 15.51
C LEU A 8 -8.23 3.63 15.33
N GLY A 9 -7.86 4.01 14.10
CA GLY A 9 -6.51 4.50 13.79
C GLY A 9 -5.46 3.38 13.73
N ILE A 10 -5.87 2.14 13.99
CA ILE A 10 -5.04 0.94 13.81
C ILE A 10 -5.10 0.57 12.31
N GLY A 11 -3.96 0.67 11.63
CA GLY A 11 -3.79 0.26 10.24
C GLY A 11 -3.97 -1.25 10.08
N SER A 12 -4.32 -1.71 8.87
CA SER A 12 -4.41 -3.15 8.57
C SER A 12 -3.09 -3.84 8.88
N LEU A 13 -3.12 -4.84 9.76
CA LEU A 13 -1.94 -5.65 10.09
C LEU A 13 -1.41 -6.36 8.85
N GLN A 14 -2.30 -6.82 7.99
CA GLN A 14 -1.94 -7.42 6.70
C GLN A 14 -1.19 -6.42 5.81
N ASN A 15 -1.66 -5.17 5.70
CA ASN A 15 -0.98 -4.14 4.90
C ASN A 15 0.37 -3.77 5.51
N LYS A 16 0.45 -3.67 6.85
CA LYS A 16 1.72 -3.45 7.55
C LYS A 16 2.71 -4.59 7.31
N ASN A 17 2.25 -5.83 7.38
CA ASN A 17 3.07 -7.01 7.13
C ASN A 17 3.60 -7.00 5.69
N LYS A 18 2.73 -6.77 4.70
CA LYS A 18 3.14 -6.62 3.28
C LYS A 18 4.20 -5.52 3.11
N ALA A 19 4.00 -4.37 3.73
CA ALA A 19 4.95 -3.26 3.63
C ALA A 19 6.28 -3.54 4.36
N LEU A 20 6.27 -4.30 5.46
CA LEU A 20 7.49 -4.73 6.13
C LEU A 20 8.27 -5.77 5.32
N LEU A 21 7.57 -6.73 4.71
CA LEU A 21 8.19 -7.71 3.82
C LEU A 21 8.81 -7.02 2.59
N PHE A 22 8.08 -6.10 1.97
CA PHE A 22 8.60 -5.31 0.85
C PHE A 22 9.80 -4.44 1.25
N LYS A 23 9.89 -3.96 2.50
CA LYS A 23 11.05 -3.20 2.99
C LYS A 23 12.35 -3.98 2.78
N TRP A 24 12.34 -5.30 2.94
CA TRP A 24 13.54 -6.12 2.71
C TRP A 24 13.94 -6.17 1.23
N LEU A 25 12.97 -6.24 0.31
CA LEU A 25 13.24 -6.13 -1.13
C LEU A 25 13.78 -4.76 -1.49
N TRP A 26 13.19 -3.71 -0.94
CA TRP A 26 13.68 -2.34 -1.12
C TRP A 26 15.13 -2.21 -0.66
N ARG A 27 15.44 -2.70 0.54
CA ARG A 27 16.81 -2.69 1.08
C ARG A 27 17.76 -3.49 0.20
N TYR A 28 17.34 -4.63 -0.33
CA TYR A 28 18.17 -5.42 -1.25
C TYR A 28 18.54 -4.65 -2.51
N GLY A 29 17.60 -3.88 -3.07
CA GLY A 29 17.88 -3.05 -4.24
C GLY A 29 18.59 -1.71 -3.94
N SER A 30 18.65 -1.27 -2.68
CA SER A 30 19.19 0.06 -2.32
C SER A 30 20.45 0.02 -1.46
N GLU A 31 20.71 -1.07 -0.73
CA GLU A 31 21.88 -1.25 0.13
C GLU A 31 22.96 -2.06 -0.61
N GLU A 32 23.54 -1.47 -1.66
CA GLU A 32 24.45 -2.18 -2.57
C GLU A 32 25.73 -2.70 -1.91
N SER A 33 26.36 -1.88 -1.08
CA SER A 33 27.64 -2.20 -0.41
C SER A 33 27.47 -3.02 0.88
N SER A 34 26.33 -3.65 1.07
CA SER A 34 26.01 -4.33 2.32
C SER A 34 26.33 -5.82 2.23
N MET A 35 27.14 -6.32 3.16
CA MET A 35 27.57 -7.74 3.18
C MET A 35 26.40 -8.73 3.15
N TRP A 36 25.26 -8.40 3.78
CA TRP A 36 24.10 -9.28 3.76
C TRP A 36 23.53 -9.44 2.35
N LYS A 37 23.62 -8.40 1.51
CA LYS A 37 23.23 -8.44 0.10
C LYS A 37 24.12 -9.42 -0.65
N ASP A 38 25.44 -9.38 -0.44
CA ASP A 38 26.40 -10.29 -1.09
C ASP A 38 26.14 -11.75 -0.72
N VAL A 39 25.81 -11.99 0.55
CA VAL A 39 25.41 -13.33 1.02
C VAL A 39 24.12 -13.80 0.33
N ILE A 40 23.11 -12.94 0.22
CA ILE A 40 21.86 -13.29 -0.48
C ILE A 40 22.13 -13.53 -1.98
N THR A 41 22.92 -12.69 -2.63
CA THR A 41 23.26 -12.80 -4.05
C THR A 41 24.04 -14.09 -4.33
N SER A 42 25.00 -14.45 -3.48
CA SER A 42 25.78 -15.68 -3.64
C SER A 42 24.95 -16.95 -3.39
N ILE A 43 24.05 -16.95 -2.41
CA ILE A 43 23.20 -18.12 -2.10
C ILE A 43 22.15 -18.35 -3.19
N TYR A 44 21.46 -17.29 -3.62
CA TYR A 44 20.31 -17.43 -4.50
C TYR A 44 20.64 -17.22 -5.98
N ASN A 45 21.87 -16.80 -6.30
CA ASN A 45 22.35 -16.41 -7.64
C ASN A 45 21.21 -15.85 -8.51
N PRO A 46 20.54 -14.78 -8.04
CA PRO A 46 19.34 -14.33 -8.71
C PRO A 46 19.73 -13.93 -10.13
N LYS A 47 19.09 -14.55 -11.14
CA LYS A 47 19.08 -14.03 -12.53
C LYS A 47 18.45 -12.61 -12.62
N TYR A 48 18.11 -12.03 -11.48
CA TYR A 48 17.38 -10.80 -11.29
C TYR A 48 18.39 -9.71 -10.94
N HIS A 49 19.00 -9.15 -11.98
CA HIS A 49 19.74 -7.90 -11.83
C HIS A 49 18.80 -6.70 -11.65
N SER A 50 17.49 -6.91 -11.87
CA SER A 50 16.48 -5.89 -11.60
C SER A 50 16.46 -5.54 -10.12
N LEU A 51 16.67 -4.25 -9.84
CA LEU A 51 16.68 -3.63 -8.51
C LEU A 51 15.38 -3.85 -7.71
N ILE A 52 14.34 -4.40 -8.35
CA ILE A 52 13.21 -5.09 -7.73
C ILE A 52 13.11 -6.49 -8.37
N PRO A 53 13.17 -7.59 -7.60
CA PRO A 53 12.94 -8.93 -8.13
C PRO A 53 11.51 -9.03 -8.69
N GLN A 54 11.38 -9.15 -10.01
CA GLN A 54 10.07 -9.23 -10.67
C GLN A 54 9.62 -10.67 -10.93
N ASP A 55 10.54 -11.64 -10.92
CA ASP A 55 10.24 -13.03 -11.26
C ASP A 55 10.60 -14.04 -10.15
N HIS A 56 10.10 -15.26 -10.34
CA HIS A 56 10.04 -16.32 -9.35
C HIS A 56 11.43 -16.91 -9.01
N ILE A 57 11.81 -16.97 -7.73
CA ILE A 57 13.03 -17.70 -7.34
C ILE A 57 12.75 -19.21 -7.40
N THR A 58 13.45 -19.92 -8.29
CA THR A 58 13.47 -21.38 -8.33
C THR A 58 14.43 -21.89 -7.25
N GLY A 59 13.90 -22.05 -6.04
CA GLY A 59 14.63 -22.54 -4.87
C GLY A 59 13.65 -22.75 -3.72
N ALA A 60 13.05 -23.93 -3.67
CA ALA A 60 11.99 -24.24 -2.71
C ALA A 60 12.56 -24.31 -1.28
N GLY A 61 12.10 -23.42 -0.40
CA GLY A 61 12.19 -23.63 1.05
C GLY A 61 12.89 -22.57 1.90
N SER A 62 13.54 -21.56 1.32
CA SER A 62 14.22 -20.52 2.10
C SER A 62 13.31 -19.32 2.44
N THR A 63 13.66 -18.59 3.51
CA THR A 63 12.93 -17.38 3.92
C THR A 63 12.96 -16.30 2.83
N TRP A 64 14.10 -16.14 2.15
CA TRP A 64 14.25 -15.17 1.06
C TRP A 64 13.40 -15.52 -0.17
N SER A 65 13.40 -16.79 -0.59
CA SER A 65 12.59 -17.21 -1.73
C SER A 65 11.10 -17.10 -1.45
N ARG A 66 10.65 -17.43 -0.22
CA ARG A 66 9.27 -17.18 0.21
C ARG A 66 8.90 -15.70 0.16
N LEU A 67 9.79 -14.80 0.61
CA LEU A 67 9.54 -13.36 0.63
C LEU A 67 9.42 -12.78 -0.78
N VAL A 68 10.36 -13.12 -1.67
CA VAL A 68 10.33 -12.69 -3.08
C VAL A 68 9.08 -13.23 -3.78
N ASN A 69 8.78 -14.52 -3.62
CA ASN A 69 7.62 -15.14 -4.23
C ASN A 69 6.30 -14.57 -3.67
N TYR A 70 6.24 -14.25 -2.37
CA TYR A 70 5.07 -13.61 -1.76
C TYR A 70 4.81 -12.23 -2.37
N CYS A 71 5.85 -11.40 -2.49
CA CYS A 71 5.71 -10.06 -3.06
C CYS A 71 5.44 -10.11 -4.57
N GLY A 72 6.06 -11.05 -5.29
CA GLY A 72 5.88 -11.22 -6.74
C GLY A 72 4.50 -11.76 -7.15
N LYS A 73 3.88 -12.61 -6.31
CA LYS A 73 2.53 -13.14 -6.56
C LYS A 73 1.41 -12.12 -6.30
N ASP A 74 1.63 -11.13 -5.44
CA ASP A 74 0.64 -10.09 -5.17
C ASP A 74 0.65 -9.03 -6.29
N SER A 75 -0.23 -9.22 -7.27
CA SER A 75 -0.35 -8.35 -8.45
C SER A 75 -0.62 -6.88 -8.09
N ARG A 76 -1.40 -6.64 -7.02
CA ARG A 76 -1.71 -5.28 -6.55
C ARG A 76 -0.46 -4.63 -5.94
N LEU A 77 0.25 -5.35 -5.08
CA LEU A 77 1.50 -4.86 -4.49
C LEU A 77 2.53 -4.57 -5.59
N ARG A 78 2.71 -5.50 -6.52
CA ARG A 78 3.65 -5.36 -7.65
C ARG A 78 3.35 -4.11 -8.46
N ASN A 79 2.09 -3.90 -8.87
CA ASN A 79 1.70 -2.73 -9.65
C ASN A 79 1.96 -1.41 -8.88
N ILE A 80 1.59 -1.37 -7.59
CA ILE A 80 1.86 -0.21 -6.74
C ILE A 80 3.36 0.08 -6.66
N VAL A 81 4.18 -0.93 -6.41
CA VAL A 81 5.63 -0.79 -6.28
C VAL A 81 6.25 -0.33 -7.59
N THR A 82 5.95 -0.98 -8.72
CA THR A 82 6.49 -0.62 -10.03
C THR A 82 6.13 0.81 -10.39
N ASN A 83 4.88 1.24 -10.18
CA ASN A 83 4.47 2.60 -10.48
C ASN A 83 5.09 3.67 -9.56
N ASN A 84 5.49 3.30 -8.34
CA ASN A 84 6.02 4.22 -7.34
C ASN A 84 7.54 4.11 -7.14
N THR A 85 8.22 3.30 -7.95
CA THR A 85 9.68 3.17 -7.90
C THR A 85 10.27 3.69 -9.20
N VAL A 86 11.39 4.41 -9.10
CA VAL A 86 12.17 4.83 -10.26
C VAL A 86 13.65 4.67 -9.95
N MET A 87 14.42 4.26 -10.95
CA MET A 87 15.88 4.28 -10.89
C MET A 87 16.37 5.65 -11.34
N LEU A 88 17.12 6.35 -10.49
CA LEU A 88 17.87 7.50 -10.93
C LEU A 88 19.28 7.05 -11.31
N VAL A 89 19.62 7.26 -12.58
CA VAL A 89 20.94 7.01 -13.13
C VAL A 89 21.93 8.03 -12.56
N GLY A 90 23.02 7.54 -11.98
CA GLY A 90 24.21 8.31 -11.64
C GLY A 90 25.36 7.86 -12.52
N ASN A 91 26.36 7.22 -11.92
CA ASN A 91 27.54 6.72 -12.61
C ASN A 91 27.28 5.45 -13.45
N GLY A 92 26.13 4.79 -13.30
CA GLY A 92 25.74 3.65 -14.12
C GLY A 92 26.45 2.34 -13.78
N LYS A 93 27.19 2.25 -12.66
CA LYS A 93 27.94 1.05 -12.27
C LYS A 93 27.03 -0.10 -11.89
N TRP A 94 25.87 0.19 -11.33
CA TRP A 94 24.98 -0.82 -10.74
C TRP A 94 23.80 -1.18 -11.64
N ILE A 95 23.58 -0.38 -12.68
CA ILE A 95 22.50 -0.57 -13.63
C ILE A 95 22.99 -1.47 -14.76
N LYS A 96 22.32 -2.59 -15.01
CA LYS A 96 22.54 -3.40 -16.23
C LYS A 96 21.85 -2.76 -17.41
N PHE A 97 22.62 -2.40 -18.44
CA PHE A 97 22.11 -1.64 -19.59
C PHE A 97 20.91 -2.31 -20.25
N TRP A 98 20.99 -3.62 -20.51
CA TRP A 98 19.94 -4.36 -21.21
C TRP A 98 18.82 -4.88 -20.30
N LEU A 99 19.18 -5.30 -19.08
CA LEU A 99 18.34 -6.13 -18.22
C LEU A 99 17.52 -5.34 -17.20
N ASP A 100 17.89 -4.08 -16.92
CA ASP A 100 17.18 -3.23 -15.97
C ASP A 100 16.28 -2.21 -16.64
N ASP A 101 15.17 -1.86 -15.98
CA ASP A 101 14.30 -0.76 -16.42
C ASP A 101 14.74 0.56 -15.81
N TRP A 102 15.87 1.07 -16.32
CA TRP A 102 16.43 2.36 -15.92
C TRP A 102 15.95 3.52 -16.82
N THR A 103 15.29 3.20 -17.94
CA THR A 103 14.72 4.22 -18.85
C THR A 103 13.29 4.65 -18.49
N GLY A 104 12.69 3.98 -17.49
CA GLY A 104 11.32 4.22 -17.04
C GLY A 104 10.23 3.82 -18.03
N ASN A 105 10.60 3.11 -19.09
CA ASN A 105 9.69 2.68 -20.15
C ASN A 105 9.82 1.18 -20.43
N GLY A 106 10.34 0.37 -19.51
CA GLY A 106 10.63 -1.05 -19.70
C GLY A 106 12.08 -1.32 -20.12
N ARG A 107 12.49 -2.59 -20.02
CA ARG A 107 13.85 -3.06 -20.30
C ARG A 107 14.21 -2.89 -21.77
N LEU A 108 15.45 -2.50 -22.05
CA LEU A 108 15.92 -2.36 -23.43
C LEU A 108 15.99 -3.72 -24.16
N ALA A 109 16.27 -4.82 -23.44
CA ALA A 109 16.28 -6.16 -24.02
C ALA A 109 14.91 -6.58 -24.58
N GLU A 110 13.82 -6.16 -23.93
CA GLU A 110 12.45 -6.50 -24.35
C GLU A 110 12.00 -5.63 -25.53
N LYS A 111 12.44 -4.36 -25.57
CA LYS A 111 12.13 -3.44 -26.68
C LYS A 111 12.95 -3.68 -27.95
N PHE A 112 14.21 -4.02 -27.77
CA PHE A 112 15.16 -4.20 -28.87
C PHE A 112 15.79 -5.61 -28.82
N PRO A 113 14.97 -6.68 -28.90
CA PRO A 113 15.45 -8.05 -28.72
C PRO A 113 16.49 -8.46 -29.76
N THR A 114 16.38 -7.94 -30.98
CA THR A 114 17.36 -8.18 -32.06
C THR A 114 18.70 -7.51 -31.79
N LEU A 115 18.72 -6.27 -31.27
CA LEU A 115 19.96 -5.61 -30.86
C LEU A 115 20.59 -6.32 -29.67
N PHE A 116 19.78 -6.70 -28.67
CA PHE A 116 20.24 -7.46 -27.52
C PHE A 116 20.94 -8.76 -27.92
N GLN A 117 20.37 -9.52 -28.86
CA GLN A 117 21.00 -10.74 -29.38
C GLN A 117 22.36 -10.47 -30.03
N LEU A 118 22.47 -9.35 -30.76
CA LEU A 118 23.69 -8.94 -31.48
C LEU A 118 24.73 -8.24 -30.59
N SER A 119 24.38 -7.88 -29.36
CA SER A 119 25.31 -7.27 -28.39
C SER A 119 26.28 -8.32 -27.86
N ASN A 120 27.58 -8.00 -27.82
CA ASN A 120 28.57 -8.79 -27.08
C ASN A 120 28.35 -8.62 -25.56
N ASP A 121 28.02 -7.40 -25.15
CA ASP A 121 27.93 -6.99 -23.75
C ASP A 121 26.51 -7.13 -23.17
N LYS A 122 25.96 -8.34 -23.13
CA LYS A 122 24.57 -8.58 -22.69
C LYS A 122 24.35 -8.28 -21.20
N ASP A 123 25.35 -8.57 -20.37
CA ASP A 123 25.30 -8.43 -18.90
C ASP A 123 26.15 -7.24 -18.40
N ALA A 124 26.57 -6.32 -19.28
CA ALA A 124 27.37 -5.18 -18.89
C ALA A 124 26.57 -4.13 -18.12
N SER A 125 27.27 -3.42 -17.23
CA SER A 125 26.74 -2.24 -16.57
C SER A 125 26.63 -1.07 -17.54
N LEU A 126 25.77 -0.10 -17.24
CA LEU A 126 25.56 1.12 -18.02
C LEU A 126 26.88 1.88 -18.24
N GLU A 127 27.70 1.98 -17.19
CA GLU A 127 29.04 2.57 -17.21
C GLU A 127 29.98 1.89 -18.22
N LYS A 128 29.78 0.60 -18.52
CA LYS A 128 30.66 -0.13 -19.46
C LYS A 128 30.21 0.00 -20.92
N MET A 129 29.03 0.56 -21.17
CA MET A 129 28.46 0.69 -22.51
C MET A 129 28.90 1.98 -23.23
N GLY A 130 29.93 2.65 -22.73
CA GLY A 130 30.37 3.92 -23.26
C GLY A 130 31.63 4.43 -22.57
N MET A 131 32.00 5.66 -22.92
CA MET A 131 33.13 6.36 -22.35
C MET A 131 32.81 7.85 -22.19
N TRP A 132 33.51 8.49 -21.27
CA TRP A 132 33.45 9.94 -21.09
C TRP A 132 34.35 10.63 -22.11
N ASP A 133 33.75 11.49 -22.92
CA ASP A 133 34.47 12.46 -23.74
C ASP A 133 34.32 13.85 -23.10
N GLY A 134 35.30 14.22 -22.29
CA GLY A 134 35.23 15.38 -21.40
C GLY A 134 34.06 15.26 -20.41
N HIS A 135 33.06 16.13 -20.53
CA HIS A 135 31.85 16.15 -19.71
C HIS A 135 30.66 15.43 -20.37
N ALA A 136 30.81 14.94 -21.61
CA ALA A 136 29.74 14.26 -22.33
C ALA A 136 29.91 12.74 -22.26
N TRP A 137 28.79 12.03 -22.12
CA TRP A 137 28.75 10.58 -22.21
C TRP A 137 28.60 10.13 -23.66
N CYS A 138 29.54 9.31 -24.13
CA CYS A 138 29.54 8.76 -25.48
C CYS A 138 29.27 7.26 -25.42
N TRP A 139 28.16 6.83 -26.03
CA TRP A 139 27.80 5.42 -26.11
C TRP A 139 28.71 4.68 -27.08
N VAL A 140 29.24 3.52 -26.66
CA VAL A 140 30.13 2.68 -27.44
C VAL A 140 29.62 1.24 -27.34
N PHE A 141 29.01 0.77 -28.42
CA PHE A 141 28.40 -0.55 -28.48
C PHE A 141 29.29 -1.54 -29.22
N SER A 142 29.55 -2.69 -28.59
CA SER A 142 30.24 -3.81 -29.20
C SER A 142 29.22 -4.82 -29.77
N TRP A 143 29.24 -4.99 -31.08
CA TRP A 143 28.34 -5.89 -31.80
C TRP A 143 29.07 -7.14 -32.27
N ILE A 144 28.38 -8.29 -32.30
CA ILE A 144 28.90 -9.56 -32.85
C ILE A 144 29.28 -9.40 -34.34
N ARG A 145 28.57 -8.52 -35.05
CA ARG A 145 28.78 -8.18 -36.46
C ARG A 145 28.25 -6.78 -36.75
N ASP A 146 28.67 -6.19 -37.86
CA ASP A 146 28.15 -4.91 -38.32
C ASP A 146 26.62 -4.90 -38.43
N LEU A 147 26.01 -3.84 -37.92
CA LEU A 147 24.58 -3.63 -38.08
C LEU A 147 24.29 -3.17 -39.51
N ARG A 148 23.30 -3.79 -40.16
CA ARG A 148 22.87 -3.46 -41.52
C ARG A 148 21.35 -3.35 -41.61
N GLY A 149 20.86 -2.52 -42.53
CA GLY A 149 19.44 -2.39 -42.87
C GLY A 149 18.54 -2.11 -41.67
N ARG A 150 17.63 -3.03 -41.34
CA ARG A 150 16.67 -2.85 -40.24
C ARG A 150 17.33 -2.63 -38.87
N ASN A 151 18.51 -3.21 -38.64
CA ASN A 151 19.20 -3.10 -37.34
C ASN A 151 19.74 -1.70 -37.07
N THR A 152 20.20 -0.99 -38.11
CA THR A 152 20.66 0.40 -37.94
C THR A 152 19.48 1.32 -37.62
N GLY A 153 18.32 1.10 -38.24
CA GLY A 153 17.08 1.81 -37.89
C GLY A 153 16.66 1.59 -36.43
N LEU A 154 16.76 0.36 -35.92
CA LEU A 154 16.49 0.07 -34.49
C LEU A 154 17.50 0.75 -33.57
N LEU A 155 18.78 0.78 -33.95
CA LEU A 155 19.81 1.47 -33.17
C LEU A 155 19.52 2.97 -33.10
N THR A 156 19.11 3.60 -34.21
CA THR A 156 18.68 5.01 -34.22
C THR A 156 17.52 5.27 -33.27
N GLN A 157 16.52 4.38 -33.25
CA GLN A 157 15.41 4.48 -32.28
C GLN A 157 15.88 4.35 -30.83
N MET A 158 16.83 3.45 -30.56
CA MET A 158 17.44 3.32 -29.24
C MET A 158 18.18 4.60 -28.85
N TYR A 159 18.94 5.21 -29.76
CA TYR A 159 19.64 6.48 -29.51
C TYR A 159 18.71 7.64 -29.14
N VAL A 160 17.48 7.69 -29.67
CA VAL A 160 16.49 8.71 -29.27
C VAL A 160 16.08 8.57 -27.79
N ILE A 161 16.07 7.35 -27.25
CA ILE A 161 15.83 7.11 -25.83
C ILE A 161 17.07 7.49 -25.02
N LEU A 162 18.24 7.09 -25.49
CA LEU A 162 19.52 7.32 -24.81
C LEU A 162 19.94 8.79 -24.79
N SER A 163 19.58 9.59 -25.80
CA SER A 163 19.92 11.02 -25.88
C SER A 163 19.27 11.87 -24.79
N ARG A 164 18.21 11.35 -24.16
CA ARG A 164 17.52 11.99 -23.03
C ARG A 164 18.18 11.68 -21.70
N MET A 165 19.21 10.83 -21.69
CA MET A 165 19.86 10.34 -20.48
C MET A 165 21.17 11.08 -20.26
N GLN A 166 21.40 11.51 -19.03
CA GLN A 166 22.65 12.11 -18.60
C GLN A 166 23.17 11.25 -17.45
N LEU A 167 24.32 10.63 -17.67
CA LEU A 167 25.07 10.02 -16.58
C LEU A 167 25.75 11.13 -15.78
N ASP A 168 26.07 10.84 -14.53
CA ASP A 168 26.83 11.71 -13.65
C ASP A 168 27.96 10.89 -13.04
N LYS A 169 29.20 11.33 -13.27
CA LYS A 169 30.40 10.59 -12.84
C LYS A 169 30.54 10.55 -11.31
N GLU A 170 30.03 11.57 -10.62
CA GLU A 170 30.20 11.74 -9.17
C GLU A 170 29.00 11.21 -8.38
N ALA A 171 27.81 11.17 -8.99
CA ALA A 171 26.63 10.62 -8.34
C ALA A 171 26.57 9.09 -8.41
N GLU A 172 26.07 8.46 -7.34
CA GLU A 172 25.75 7.03 -7.32
C GLU A 172 24.35 6.75 -7.88
N ASP A 173 24.20 5.57 -8.50
CA ASP A 173 22.90 5.06 -8.91
C ASP A 173 21.99 4.87 -7.69
N ARG A 174 20.72 5.31 -7.76
CA ARG A 174 19.81 5.24 -6.61
C ARG A 174 18.38 4.87 -6.97
N LEU A 175 17.79 3.99 -6.16
CA LEU A 175 16.35 3.76 -6.13
C LEU A 175 15.64 4.93 -5.43
N VAL A 176 14.65 5.50 -6.11
CA VAL A 176 13.81 6.59 -5.58
C VAL A 176 12.37 6.14 -5.45
N TRP A 177 11.82 6.36 -4.27
CA TRP A 177 10.43 6.07 -3.94
C TRP A 177 9.55 7.31 -4.15
N LYS A 178 8.69 7.28 -5.18
CA LYS A 178 7.88 8.43 -5.64
C LYS A 178 6.67 8.72 -4.76
N ALA A 179 6.30 7.84 -3.83
CA ALA A 179 5.09 8.04 -3.03
C ALA A 179 5.27 9.00 -1.84
N ASN A 180 6.42 9.66 -1.72
CA ASN A 180 6.65 10.73 -0.77
C ASN A 180 7.71 11.72 -1.30
N ASN A 181 7.79 12.89 -0.66
CA ASN A 181 8.69 13.96 -1.07
C ASN A 181 10.16 13.69 -0.68
N THR A 182 10.42 12.68 0.16
CA THR A 182 11.79 12.36 0.59
C THR A 182 12.53 11.47 -0.40
N GLY A 183 11.81 10.86 -1.35
CA GLY A 183 12.38 9.88 -2.28
C GLY A 183 12.81 8.58 -1.59
N ARG A 184 12.57 8.43 -0.27
CA ARG A 184 12.99 7.26 0.52
C ARG A 184 11.79 6.39 0.84
N TYR A 185 11.97 5.09 0.72
CA TYR A 185 10.91 4.15 1.08
C TYR A 185 10.53 4.25 2.57
N SER A 186 9.22 4.22 2.83
CA SER A 186 8.70 4.10 4.19
C SER A 186 7.55 3.10 4.24
N VAL A 187 7.47 2.34 5.34
CA VAL A 187 6.36 1.42 5.60
C VAL A 187 5.02 2.19 5.62
N LYS A 188 5.03 3.41 6.17
CA LYS A 188 3.85 4.28 6.24
C LYS A 188 3.31 4.64 4.85
N SER A 189 4.18 5.04 3.92
CA SER A 189 3.76 5.42 2.55
C SER A 189 3.19 4.23 1.80
N LEU A 190 3.81 3.04 1.86
CA LEU A 190 3.27 1.86 1.18
C LEU A 190 1.96 1.39 1.83
N CYS A 191 1.85 1.42 3.17
CA CYS A 191 0.58 1.15 3.84
C CYS A 191 -0.53 2.10 3.39
N GLY A 192 -0.20 3.37 3.13
CA GLY A 192 -1.12 4.35 2.58
C GLY A 192 -1.66 3.94 1.21
N LEU A 193 -0.77 3.57 0.28
CA LEU A 193 -1.14 3.12 -1.07
C LEU A 193 -1.91 1.77 -1.08
N LEU A 194 -1.60 0.88 -0.14
CA LEU A 194 -2.28 -0.40 0.02
C LEU A 194 -3.66 -0.26 0.68
N SER A 195 -3.88 0.82 1.42
CA SER A 195 -5.18 1.08 2.02
C SER A 195 -6.17 1.41 0.90
N PRO A 196 -7.41 0.88 0.94
CA PRO A 196 -8.42 1.29 -0.01
C PRO A 196 -8.61 2.81 0.06
N SER A 197 -8.54 3.48 -1.08
CA SER A 197 -8.72 4.93 -1.23
C SER A 197 -10.13 5.40 -0.90
N SER A 198 -11.06 4.47 -0.71
CA SER A 198 -12.42 4.79 -0.32
C SER A 198 -12.48 4.89 1.20
N PRO A 199 -12.89 6.05 1.76
CA PRO A 199 -13.75 5.96 2.94
C PRO A 199 -14.81 4.94 2.54
N LEU A 200 -15.18 4.00 3.44
CA LEU A 200 -16.50 3.41 3.28
C LEU A 200 -17.45 4.58 2.99
N ASN A 201 -18.37 4.46 2.03
CA ASN A 201 -19.47 5.42 1.84
C ASN A 201 -20.33 5.41 3.12
N THR A 202 -19.74 5.81 4.24
CA THR A 202 -20.37 5.94 5.53
C THR A 202 -20.97 7.31 5.45
N VAL A 203 -22.29 7.29 5.24
CA VAL A 203 -23.21 8.42 5.48
C VAL A 203 -22.93 9.08 6.85
N PHE A 204 -22.25 8.37 7.76
CA PHE A 204 -21.85 8.81 9.09
C PHE A 204 -20.37 9.24 9.19
N SER A 205 -20.13 10.41 9.79
CA SER A 205 -18.79 10.91 10.13
C SER A 205 -18.36 10.42 11.52
N PHE A 206 -17.40 9.50 11.55
CA PHE A 206 -16.83 8.99 12.80
C PHE A 206 -15.94 10.00 13.56
N LYS A 207 -15.69 11.19 13.00
CA LYS A 207 -14.95 12.25 13.70
C LYS A 207 -15.63 12.65 15.00
N GLY A 208 -16.97 12.58 15.06
CA GLY A 208 -17.75 12.90 16.26
C GLY A 208 -17.50 11.96 17.44
N ILE A 209 -17.05 10.71 17.19
CA ILE A 209 -16.79 9.74 18.25
C ILE A 209 -15.45 9.99 18.94
N TRP A 210 -14.42 10.37 18.16
CA TRP A 210 -13.04 10.46 18.63
C TRP A 210 -12.70 11.88 19.13
N ARG A 211 -13.42 12.38 20.13
CA ARG A 211 -13.30 13.77 20.63
C ARG A 211 -12.49 13.92 21.90
N GLY A 212 -12.25 12.84 22.63
CA GLY A 212 -11.64 12.85 23.95
C GLY A 212 -12.55 13.41 25.05
N LEU A 213 -13.85 13.59 24.80
CA LEU A 213 -14.82 14.07 25.79
C LEU A 213 -15.19 13.00 26.82
N VAL A 214 -14.98 11.73 26.49
CA VAL A 214 -15.28 10.57 27.33
C VAL A 214 -14.06 9.65 27.38
N PRO A 215 -13.95 8.77 28.40
CA PRO A 215 -12.84 7.82 28.47
C PRO A 215 -12.71 6.98 27.18
N PRO A 216 -11.49 6.64 26.72
CA PRO A 216 -11.29 5.93 25.45
C PRO A 216 -12.09 4.63 25.31
N LYS A 217 -12.32 3.91 26.43
CA LYS A 217 -13.16 2.70 26.45
C LYS A 217 -14.60 2.96 25.97
N VAL A 218 -15.15 4.13 26.27
CA VAL A 218 -16.50 4.55 25.87
C VAL A 218 -16.51 4.91 24.39
N GLU A 219 -15.50 5.65 23.90
CA GLU A 219 -15.39 5.97 22.47
C GLU A 219 -15.29 4.71 21.60
N VAL A 220 -14.46 3.74 22.03
CA VAL A 220 -14.32 2.44 21.36
C VAL A 220 -15.65 1.68 21.39
N PHE A 221 -16.35 1.68 22.52
CA PHE A 221 -17.66 1.05 22.63
C PHE A 221 -18.70 1.66 21.67
N CYS A 222 -18.82 2.99 21.64
CA CYS A 222 -19.72 3.70 20.73
C CYS A 222 -19.37 3.42 19.26
N TRP A 223 -18.08 3.42 18.92
CA TRP A 223 -17.61 3.03 17.59
C TRP A 223 -18.03 1.61 17.23
N MET A 224 -17.82 0.63 18.13
CA MET A 224 -18.23 -0.76 17.92
C MET A 224 -19.74 -0.90 17.76
N ALA A 225 -20.53 -0.13 18.51
CA ALA A 225 -21.97 -0.14 18.42
C ALA A 225 -22.44 0.34 17.04
N ILE A 226 -21.93 1.47 16.54
CA ILE A 226 -22.31 2.03 15.23
C ILE A 226 -21.98 1.07 14.07
N ILE A 227 -20.89 0.32 14.15
CA ILE A 227 -20.53 -0.68 13.13
C ILE A 227 -21.18 -2.06 13.37
N ASN A 228 -22.16 -2.15 14.29
CA ASN A 228 -22.88 -3.38 14.66
C ASN A 228 -21.96 -4.54 15.10
N LYS A 229 -20.92 -4.24 15.89
CA LYS A 229 -19.94 -5.23 16.38
C LYS A 229 -19.98 -5.49 17.88
N ILE A 230 -20.93 -4.93 18.62
CA ILE A 230 -21.16 -5.27 20.02
C ILE A 230 -21.91 -6.61 20.14
N ASN A 231 -21.81 -7.25 21.30
CA ASN A 231 -22.39 -8.57 21.55
C ASN A 231 -23.89 -8.48 21.94
N THR A 232 -24.74 -7.96 21.06
CA THR A 232 -26.19 -8.12 21.24
C THR A 232 -26.61 -9.57 20.98
N ARG A 233 -27.76 -10.01 21.51
CA ARG A 233 -28.25 -11.38 21.25
C ARG A 233 -28.43 -11.67 19.76
N SER A 234 -28.92 -10.72 18.97
CA SER A 234 -28.99 -10.88 17.50
C SER A 234 -27.62 -11.20 16.88
N MET A 235 -26.55 -10.56 17.37
CA MET A 235 -25.19 -10.78 16.87
C MET A 235 -24.59 -12.11 17.37
N LEU A 236 -24.93 -12.51 18.60
CA LEU A 236 -24.50 -13.80 19.17
C LEU A 236 -25.18 -14.98 18.46
N VAL A 237 -26.46 -14.86 18.11
CA VAL A 237 -27.18 -15.83 17.26
C VAL A 237 -26.52 -15.91 15.88
N LYS A 238 -26.20 -14.77 15.25
CA LYS A 238 -25.49 -14.75 13.96
C LYS A 238 -24.10 -15.40 14.01
N ARG A 239 -23.47 -15.44 15.18
CA ARG A 239 -22.18 -16.11 15.41
C ARG A 239 -22.33 -17.59 15.81
N GLY A 240 -23.56 -18.10 15.94
CA GLY A 240 -23.83 -19.48 16.36
C GLY A 240 -23.55 -19.76 17.83
N ILE A 241 -23.48 -18.72 18.68
CA ILE A 241 -23.23 -18.87 20.13
C ILE A 241 -24.53 -19.09 20.90
N LEU A 242 -25.64 -18.52 20.42
CA LEU A 242 -26.97 -18.65 21.00
C LEU A 242 -27.94 -19.26 19.98
N ASP A 243 -28.96 -19.94 20.49
CA ASP A 243 -30.07 -20.44 19.67
C ASP A 243 -30.91 -19.29 19.10
N ILE A 244 -31.53 -19.54 17.95
CA ILE A 244 -32.35 -18.55 17.23
C ILE A 244 -33.49 -18.01 18.11
N SER A 245 -34.04 -18.84 18.99
CA SER A 245 -35.09 -18.45 19.95
C SER A 245 -34.61 -17.48 21.03
N ALA A 246 -33.29 -17.37 21.26
CA ALA A 246 -32.71 -16.52 22.28
C ALA A 246 -32.35 -15.11 21.76
N ALA A 247 -32.80 -14.72 20.56
CA ALA A 247 -32.51 -13.40 19.99
C ALA A 247 -33.26 -12.24 20.68
N ILE A 248 -34.26 -12.54 21.52
CA ILE A 248 -35.14 -11.56 22.17
C ILE A 248 -34.37 -10.72 23.19
N CYS A 249 -34.65 -9.41 23.18
CA CYS A 249 -34.10 -8.44 24.11
C CYS A 249 -34.40 -8.81 25.57
N PRO A 250 -33.39 -8.92 26.45
CA PRO A 250 -33.59 -9.30 27.84
C PRO A 250 -34.31 -8.23 28.67
N ILE A 251 -34.41 -7.01 28.15
CA ILE A 251 -34.88 -5.84 28.91
C ILE A 251 -36.37 -5.59 28.64
N CYS A 252 -36.79 -5.61 27.37
CA CYS A 252 -38.19 -5.41 27.00
C CYS A 252 -38.96 -6.73 26.83
N LEU A 253 -38.26 -7.84 26.57
CA LEU A 253 -38.82 -9.16 26.30
C LEU A 253 -39.80 -9.22 25.10
N ALA A 254 -39.78 -8.22 24.22
CA ALA A 254 -40.78 -8.06 23.16
C ALA A 254 -40.21 -8.14 21.74
N GLU A 255 -39.01 -7.61 21.51
CA GLU A 255 -38.38 -7.52 20.18
C GLU A 255 -36.98 -8.13 20.18
N GLU A 256 -36.44 -8.38 18.98
CA GLU A 256 -35.06 -8.83 18.81
C GLU A 256 -34.05 -7.79 19.32
N GLU A 257 -33.03 -8.24 20.05
CA GLU A 257 -31.97 -7.39 20.56
C GLU A 257 -31.00 -7.00 19.44
N MET A 258 -31.37 -6.02 18.63
CA MET A 258 -30.45 -5.31 17.74
C MET A 258 -29.81 -4.11 18.45
N VAL A 259 -28.71 -3.59 17.93
CA VAL A 259 -28.03 -2.41 18.51
C VAL A 259 -28.98 -1.21 18.60
N ASP A 260 -29.70 -0.91 17.51
CA ASP A 260 -30.65 0.20 17.46
C ASP A 260 -31.81 -0.01 18.45
N HIS A 261 -32.31 -1.24 18.58
CA HIS A 261 -33.32 -1.57 19.59
C HIS A 261 -32.76 -1.35 20.99
N LEU A 262 -31.60 -1.91 21.31
CA LEU A 262 -31.00 -1.86 22.64
C LEU A 262 -30.81 -0.41 23.13
N PHE A 263 -30.35 0.51 22.28
CA PHE A 263 -30.04 1.88 22.72
C PHE A 263 -31.15 2.92 22.45
N ILE A 264 -32.06 2.66 21.51
CA ILE A 264 -32.99 3.69 21.01
C ILE A 264 -34.43 3.20 21.11
N HIS A 265 -34.77 2.10 20.44
CA HIS A 265 -36.17 1.70 20.23
C HIS A 265 -36.76 0.87 21.36
N CYS A 266 -35.93 0.33 22.25
CA CYS A 266 -36.38 -0.39 23.43
C CYS A 266 -37.18 0.54 24.35
N TYR A 267 -38.47 0.24 24.58
CA TYR A 267 -39.35 1.10 25.37
C TYR A 267 -38.82 1.38 26.78
N LYS A 268 -38.11 0.44 27.41
CA LYS A 268 -37.48 0.65 28.71
C LYS A 268 -36.35 1.69 28.64
N HIS A 269 -35.54 1.68 27.60
CA HIS A 269 -34.51 2.69 27.37
C HIS A 269 -35.10 4.03 26.92
N TRP A 270 -36.19 4.00 26.16
CA TRP A 270 -36.94 5.21 25.79
C TRP A 270 -37.40 6.01 27.03
N LEU A 271 -37.81 5.33 28.11
CA LEU A 271 -38.14 5.99 29.38
C LEU A 271 -36.95 6.74 29.99
N ILE A 272 -35.73 6.20 29.83
CA ILE A 272 -34.50 6.85 30.29
C ILE A 272 -34.23 8.09 29.43
N TRP A 273 -34.27 7.94 28.11
CA TRP A 273 -34.11 9.08 27.19
C TRP A 273 -35.11 10.19 27.47
N SER A 274 -36.39 9.84 27.62
CA SER A 274 -37.46 10.80 27.93
C SER A 274 -37.16 11.62 29.18
N LYS A 275 -36.63 10.98 30.25
CA LYS A 275 -36.22 11.68 31.47
C LYS A 275 -35.05 12.64 31.24
N ILE A 276 -34.02 12.21 30.49
CA ILE A 276 -32.84 13.04 30.18
C ILE A 276 -33.25 14.26 29.34
N ILE A 277 -34.09 14.04 28.34
CA ILE A 277 -34.56 15.07 27.41
C ILE A 277 -35.44 16.10 28.12
N ASN A 278 -36.35 15.63 28.99
CA ASN A 278 -37.15 16.50 29.84
C ASN A 278 -36.27 17.31 30.81
N TRP A 279 -35.21 16.70 31.36
CA TRP A 279 -34.26 17.42 32.22
C TRP A 279 -33.54 18.54 31.46
N TRP A 280 -33.24 18.35 30.18
CA TRP A 280 -32.58 19.35 29.34
C TRP A 280 -33.55 20.33 28.68
N GLY A 281 -34.87 20.14 28.85
CA GLY A 281 -35.89 20.99 28.23
C GLY A 281 -35.93 20.91 26.70
N LEU A 282 -35.48 19.80 26.12
CA LEU A 282 -35.38 19.64 24.65
C LEU A 282 -36.59 18.91 24.08
N ALA A 283 -36.95 19.23 22.84
CA ALA A 283 -37.82 18.38 22.03
C ALA A 283 -36.95 17.46 21.18
N TRP A 284 -37.17 16.14 21.26
CA TRP A 284 -36.34 15.15 20.57
C TRP A 284 -37.16 14.27 19.65
N CYS A 285 -36.70 14.12 18.40
CA CYS A 285 -37.25 13.17 17.44
C CYS A 285 -36.41 11.89 17.43
N CYS A 286 -37.05 10.77 17.73
CA CYS A 286 -36.39 9.46 17.82
C CYS A 286 -35.68 9.10 16.49
N PRO A 287 -34.35 8.92 16.48
CA PRO A 287 -33.61 8.59 15.27
C PRO A 287 -33.82 7.14 14.85
N ARG A 288 -33.75 6.87 13.54
CA ARG A 288 -33.92 5.52 12.99
C ARG A 288 -32.85 4.53 13.48
N ASN A 289 -31.62 4.99 13.67
CA ASN A 289 -30.47 4.15 14.04
C ASN A 289 -29.45 4.94 14.87
N LEU A 290 -28.48 4.22 15.42
CA LEU A 290 -27.44 4.78 16.28
C LEU A 290 -26.55 5.80 15.56
N ALA A 291 -26.27 5.61 14.27
CA ALA A 291 -25.52 6.60 13.50
C ALA A 291 -26.27 7.94 13.42
N ASN A 292 -27.58 7.91 13.18
CA ASN A 292 -28.43 9.11 13.15
C ASN A 292 -28.53 9.75 14.53
N LEU A 293 -28.58 8.95 15.61
CA LEU A 293 -28.48 9.46 16.98
C LEU A 293 -27.20 10.30 17.12
N PHE A 294 -26.03 9.70 16.90
CA PHE A 294 -24.77 10.44 17.03
C PHE A 294 -24.71 11.70 16.16
N SER A 295 -25.24 11.66 14.94
CA SER A 295 -25.31 12.85 14.07
C SER A 295 -26.21 13.96 14.64
N GLN A 296 -27.38 13.64 15.21
CA GLN A 296 -28.28 14.62 15.83
C GLN A 296 -27.63 15.29 17.05
N TRP A 297 -26.97 14.50 17.90
CA TRP A 297 -26.30 15.03 19.08
C TRP A 297 -25.02 15.80 18.73
N ASP A 298 -24.39 15.49 17.58
CA ASP A 298 -23.27 16.27 17.06
C ASP A 298 -23.65 17.74 16.82
N SER A 299 -24.82 17.97 16.22
CA SER A 299 -25.35 19.32 15.97
C SER A 299 -25.68 20.10 17.24
N LEU A 300 -26.07 19.42 18.32
CA LEU A 300 -26.38 20.06 19.61
C LEU A 300 -25.13 20.65 20.28
N VAL A 301 -23.98 20.00 20.14
CA VAL A 301 -22.70 20.46 20.71
C VAL A 301 -22.13 21.68 19.98
N TYR A 302 -22.46 21.86 18.69
CA TYR A 302 -21.97 22.99 17.88
C TYR A 302 -22.95 24.17 17.75
N GLY A 303 -24.04 24.17 18.53
CA GLY A 303 -24.92 25.35 18.63
C GLY A 303 -25.47 25.84 17.29
N LYS A 304 -25.86 24.93 16.39
CA LYS A 304 -26.70 25.32 15.24
C LYS A 304 -28.17 25.19 15.63
N PHE A 305 -28.67 26.20 16.33
CA PHE A 305 -30.07 26.56 16.37
C PHE A 305 -30.20 28.01 15.91
#